data_AF-A0A5R9DTD0-F1
#
_entry.id   AF-A0A5R9DTD0-F1
#
_cell.length_a   1.000
_cell.length_b   1.000
_cell.length_c   1.000
_cell.angle_alpha   90.00
_cell.angle_beta   90.00
_cell.angle_gamma   90.00
#
_symmetry.space_group_name_H-M   'P 1'
#
loop_
_entity.id
_entity.type
_entity.pdbx_description
1 polymer ?
#
loop_
_entity_poly.entity_id
_entity_poly.type
_entity_poly.pdbx_seq_one_letter_code
_entity_poly.pdbx_strand_id
1 'polypeptide(L)'
;MDRDAVAAGLPGDPLSGRQAADRIAEALGTPNVPGEPTVVTAFVVRRFMAAGLLTELSGNPDGSLVHPSQVAEVCIRADLAELVAANSPLGPDQAAARLGVRRTDWDHMVRLGWVTPAEWREVQFGTSRAGAVDVPLYRTAEVDALPAAHSEVDWSALRAVGKGRRSPLAALGR
;
A
#
# COMPACT_ATOMS: atom_id res chain seq x y z
N MET A 1 16.43 -15.22 -0.53
CA MET A 1 17.59 -14.48 -1.08
C MET A 1 18.48 -14.10 0.09
N ASP A 2 19.80 -14.12 -0.07
CA ASP A 2 20.77 -13.84 1.00
C ASP A 2 21.14 -12.34 1.03
N ARG A 3 20.98 -11.69 2.19
CA ARG A 3 21.26 -10.26 2.39
C ARG A 3 22.74 -9.95 2.17
N ASP A 4 23.63 -10.77 2.71
CA ASP A 4 25.07 -10.50 2.68
C ASP A 4 25.62 -10.68 1.25
N ALA A 5 25.08 -11.65 0.51
CA ALA A 5 25.39 -11.82 -0.91
C ALA A 5 24.91 -10.64 -1.77
N VAL A 6 23.71 -10.10 -1.48
CA VAL A 6 23.18 -8.91 -2.18
C VAL A 6 24.01 -7.66 -1.84
N ALA A 7 24.44 -7.50 -0.59
CA ALA A 7 25.31 -6.40 -0.18
C ALA A 7 26.73 -6.51 -0.76
N ALA A 8 27.26 -7.72 -0.98
CA ALA A 8 28.63 -7.92 -1.49
C ALA A 8 28.78 -7.64 -3.01
N GLY A 9 27.69 -7.61 -3.78
CA GLY A 9 27.70 -7.42 -5.24
C GLY A 9 27.85 -5.98 -5.75
N LEU A 10 28.19 -5.01 -4.89
CA LEU A 10 28.05 -3.57 -5.14
C LEU A 10 29.02 -2.99 -6.18
N PRO A 11 28.50 -2.29 -7.19
CA PRO A 11 29.00 -0.97 -7.56
C PRO A 11 27.95 0.10 -7.21
N GLY A 12 28.21 0.91 -6.17
CA GLY A 12 27.42 2.10 -5.81
C GLY A 12 26.79 2.07 -4.41
N ASP A 13 26.42 3.23 -3.87
CA ASP A 13 25.82 3.35 -2.54
C ASP A 13 24.36 2.82 -2.51
N PRO A 14 23.90 2.18 -1.42
CA PRO A 14 22.51 1.74 -1.28
C PRO A 14 21.50 2.88 -1.41
N LEU A 15 20.33 2.59 -1.95
CA LEU A 15 19.25 3.56 -2.11
C LEU A 15 18.31 3.54 -0.92
N SER A 16 17.92 4.71 -0.43
CA SER A 16 16.75 4.82 0.45
C SER A 16 15.48 4.39 -0.27
N GLY A 17 14.46 3.96 0.50
CA GLY A 17 13.14 3.65 -0.06
C GLY A 17 12.50 4.80 -0.85
N ARG A 18 12.81 6.07 -0.52
CA ARG A 18 12.37 7.22 -1.31
C ARG A 18 13.06 7.26 -2.67
N GLN A 19 14.39 7.17 -2.70
CA GLN A 19 15.15 7.17 -3.95
C GLN A 19 14.79 5.99 -4.86
N ALA A 20 14.50 4.82 -4.28
CA ALA A 20 14.00 3.68 -5.02
C ALA A 20 12.61 3.95 -5.63
N ALA A 21 11.70 4.55 -4.86
CA ALA A 21 10.38 4.93 -5.36
C ALA A 21 10.46 5.94 -6.51
N ASP A 22 11.35 6.94 -6.41
CA ASP A 22 11.56 7.93 -7.47
C ASP A 22 12.04 7.29 -8.77
N ARG A 23 12.97 6.31 -8.69
CA ARG A 23 13.43 5.57 -9.89
C ARG A 23 12.36 4.68 -10.50
N ILE A 24 11.50 4.08 -9.68
CA ILE A 24 10.35 3.31 -10.18
C ILE A 24 9.35 4.23 -10.86
N ALA A 25 9.07 5.40 -10.28
CA ALA A 25 8.18 6.40 -10.86
C ALA A 25 8.71 6.92 -12.20
N GLU A 26 10.01 7.18 -12.30
CA GLU A 26 10.70 7.55 -13.55
C GLU A 26 10.59 6.46 -14.62
N ALA A 27 10.81 5.19 -14.25
CA ALA A 27 10.68 4.05 -15.17
C ALA A 27 9.25 3.89 -15.72
N LEU A 28 8.24 4.29 -14.95
CA LEU A 28 6.83 4.32 -15.38
C LEU A 28 6.46 5.55 -16.23
N GLY A 29 7.38 6.48 -16.45
CA GLY A 29 7.12 7.73 -17.16
C GLY A 29 6.30 8.74 -16.36
N THR A 30 6.17 8.55 -15.05
CA THR A 30 5.41 9.40 -14.13
C THR A 30 6.27 9.79 -12.93
N PRO A 31 7.35 10.57 -13.14
CA PRO A 31 8.32 10.87 -12.09
C PRO A 31 7.66 11.60 -10.91
N ASN A 32 8.10 11.27 -9.68
CA ASN A 32 7.68 12.00 -8.50
C ASN A 32 8.24 13.42 -8.53
N VAL A 33 7.37 14.43 -8.39
CA VAL A 33 7.75 15.84 -8.39
C VAL A 33 7.79 16.37 -6.94
N PRO A 34 8.88 17.04 -6.51
CA PRO A 34 8.93 17.67 -5.20
C PRO A 34 7.78 18.67 -4.99
N GLY A 35 7.06 18.52 -3.88
CA GLY A 35 5.92 19.39 -3.54
C GLY A 35 4.56 18.90 -4.08
N GLU A 36 4.56 17.88 -4.94
CA GLU A 36 3.34 17.24 -5.42
C GLU A 36 3.07 15.91 -4.69
N PRO A 37 1.82 15.42 -4.69
CA PRO A 37 1.52 14.07 -4.26
C PRO A 37 2.36 13.05 -5.05
N THR A 38 3.05 12.17 -4.34
CA THR A 38 3.90 11.14 -4.94
C THR A 38 3.07 10.08 -5.65
N VAL A 39 3.48 9.72 -6.87
CA VAL A 39 2.86 8.68 -7.69
C VAL A 39 3.29 7.30 -7.20
N VAL A 40 4.59 7.12 -6.96
CA VAL A 40 5.15 5.91 -6.32
C VAL A 40 5.74 6.31 -4.98
N THR A 41 5.36 5.59 -3.92
CA THR A 41 5.76 5.91 -2.56
C THR A 41 6.74 4.87 -2.00
N ALA A 42 7.46 5.22 -0.94
CA ALA A 42 8.28 4.26 -0.20
C ALA A 42 7.45 3.08 0.39
N PHE A 43 6.13 3.25 0.54
CA PHE A 43 5.21 2.16 0.89
C PHE A 43 5.25 1.04 -0.17
N VAL A 44 5.21 1.39 -1.45
CA VAL A 44 5.30 0.42 -2.56
C VAL A 44 6.62 -0.34 -2.50
N VAL A 45 7.73 0.36 -2.24
CA VAL A 45 9.06 -0.25 -2.08
C VAL A 45 9.07 -1.24 -0.90
N ARG A 46 8.46 -0.90 0.23
CA ARG A 46 8.29 -1.83 1.36
C ARG A 46 7.43 -3.04 1.02
N ARG A 47 6.40 -2.89 0.19
CA ARG A 47 5.61 -4.04 -0.29
C ARG A 47 6.41 -4.91 -1.26
N PHE A 48 7.25 -4.33 -2.11
CA PHE A 48 8.18 -5.10 -2.94
C PHE A 48 9.20 -5.87 -2.10
N MET A 49 9.67 -5.30 -0.99
CA MET A 49 10.50 -6.04 -0.03
C MET A 49 9.73 -7.18 0.64
N ALA A 50 8.49 -6.94 1.11
CA ALA A 50 7.64 -7.97 1.70
C ALA A 50 7.30 -9.11 0.70
N ALA A 51 7.21 -8.79 -0.60
CA ALA A 51 7.01 -9.75 -1.68
C ALA A 51 8.32 -10.44 -2.14
N GLY A 52 9.47 -10.09 -1.58
CA GLY A 52 10.77 -10.67 -1.95
C GLY A 52 11.35 -10.18 -3.28
N LEU A 53 10.79 -9.11 -3.87
CA LEU A 53 11.29 -8.48 -5.09
C LEU A 53 12.51 -7.58 -4.82
N LEU A 54 12.62 -7.04 -3.61
CA LEU A 54 13.75 -6.23 -3.14
C LEU A 54 14.25 -6.78 -1.80
N THR A 55 15.54 -6.63 -1.53
CA THR A 55 16.12 -7.05 -0.24
C THR A 55 16.34 -5.82 0.64
N GLU A 56 15.86 -5.87 1.89
CA GLU A 56 16.10 -4.83 2.90
C GLU A 56 17.54 -4.97 3.45
N LEU A 57 18.33 -3.89 3.34
CA LEU A 57 19.75 -3.87 3.64
C LEU A 57 20.12 -3.08 4.91
N SER A 58 19.23 -2.27 5.48
CA SER A 58 19.57 -1.40 6.62
C SER A 58 19.36 -2.08 7.98
N GLY A 59 18.53 -3.11 8.07
CA GLY A 59 18.04 -3.67 9.33
C GLY A 59 17.05 -2.75 10.06
N ASN A 60 16.62 -1.63 9.45
CA ASN A 60 15.68 -0.67 9.99
C ASN A 60 14.51 -0.44 9.00
N PRO A 61 13.26 -0.80 9.37
CA PRO A 61 12.10 -0.62 8.49
C PRO A 61 11.76 0.84 8.16
N ASP A 62 12.16 1.80 9.00
CA ASP A 62 11.87 3.23 8.80
C ASP A 62 12.89 3.92 7.89
N GLY A 63 14.07 3.30 7.75
CA GLY A 63 15.19 3.76 6.93
C GLY A 63 15.64 2.69 5.95
N SER A 64 14.70 2.03 5.27
CA SER A 64 15.01 0.88 4.42
C SER A 64 16.00 1.26 3.33
N LEU A 65 17.04 0.43 3.21
CA LEU A 65 18.03 0.53 2.15
C LEU A 65 17.87 -0.63 1.18
N VAL A 66 17.93 -0.37 -0.12
CA VAL A 66 17.80 -1.38 -1.18
C VAL A 66 18.94 -1.27 -2.18
N HIS A 67 19.30 -2.41 -2.78
CA HIS A 67 20.39 -2.46 -3.75
C HIS A 67 19.97 -1.79 -5.08
N PRO A 68 20.77 -0.86 -5.66
CA PRO A 68 20.43 -0.20 -6.92
C PRO A 68 20.13 -1.15 -8.08
N SER A 69 20.90 -2.24 -8.22
CA SER A 69 20.67 -3.22 -9.30
C SER A 69 19.34 -3.96 -9.16
N GLN A 70 18.88 -4.26 -7.94
CA GLN A 70 17.56 -4.87 -7.76
C GLN A 70 16.45 -3.89 -8.14
N VAL A 71 16.61 -2.60 -7.84
CA VAL A 71 15.68 -1.56 -8.30
C VAL A 71 15.67 -1.49 -9.83
N ALA A 72 16.84 -1.54 -10.48
CA ALA A 72 16.93 -1.57 -11.94
C ALA A 72 16.25 -2.81 -12.54
N GLU A 73 16.43 -3.98 -11.94
CA GLU A 73 15.75 -5.23 -12.35
C GLU A 73 14.22 -5.11 -12.23
N VAL A 74 13.73 -4.51 -11.14
CA VAL A 74 12.29 -4.22 -10.98
C VAL A 74 11.81 -3.22 -12.03
N CYS A 75 12.57 -2.16 -12.30
CA CYS A 75 12.21 -1.11 -13.26
C CYS A 75 12.04 -1.60 -14.70
N ILE A 76 12.70 -2.70 -15.09
CA ILE A 76 12.60 -3.26 -16.45
C ILE A 76 11.52 -4.34 -16.59
N ARG A 77 10.78 -4.65 -15.53
CA ARG A 77 9.72 -5.66 -15.58
C ARG A 77 8.57 -5.20 -16.45
N ALA A 78 8.07 -6.11 -17.30
CA ALA A 78 6.91 -5.85 -18.15
C ALA A 78 5.62 -5.59 -17.34
N ASP A 79 5.49 -6.18 -16.15
CA ASP A 79 4.35 -6.03 -15.25
C ASP A 79 4.54 -4.94 -14.18
N LEU A 80 5.54 -4.07 -14.31
CA LEU A 80 5.86 -3.07 -13.29
C LEU A 80 4.66 -2.19 -12.91
N ALA A 81 3.91 -1.71 -13.91
CA ALA A 81 2.75 -0.86 -13.67
C ALA A 81 1.66 -1.58 -12.86
N GLU A 82 1.41 -2.86 -13.17
CA GLU A 82 0.46 -3.70 -12.44
C GLU A 82 0.94 -3.97 -11.02
N LEU A 83 2.23 -4.27 -10.85
CA LEU A 83 2.84 -4.46 -9.53
C LEU A 83 2.74 -3.21 -8.66
N VAL A 84 3.04 -2.04 -9.21
CA VAL A 84 2.91 -0.77 -8.49
C VAL A 84 1.46 -0.52 -8.12
N ALA A 85 0.52 -0.65 -9.07
CA ALA A 85 -0.90 -0.45 -8.80
C ALA A 85 -1.44 -1.39 -7.71
N ALA A 86 -1.08 -2.68 -7.77
CA ALA A 86 -1.45 -3.68 -6.76
C ALA A 86 -0.89 -3.39 -5.36
N ASN A 87 0.25 -2.69 -5.29
CA ASN A 87 0.95 -2.38 -4.04
C ASN A 87 0.81 -0.92 -3.60
N SER A 88 0.02 -0.11 -4.30
CA SER A 88 -0.27 1.26 -3.91
C SER A 88 -1.09 1.31 -2.62
N PRO A 89 -0.80 2.25 -1.72
CA PRO A 89 -1.54 2.41 -0.48
C PRO A 89 -2.90 3.06 -0.72
N LEU A 90 -3.93 2.57 -0.03
CA LEU A 90 -5.26 3.18 0.05
C LEU A 90 -5.56 3.55 1.50
N GLY A 91 -5.98 4.80 1.73
CA GLY A 91 -6.63 5.17 2.98
C GLY A 91 -8.03 4.56 3.09
N PRO A 92 -8.67 4.61 4.28
CA PRO A 92 -9.97 3.96 4.50
C PRO A 92 -11.08 4.42 3.53
N ASP A 93 -11.17 5.71 3.24
CA ASP A 93 -12.16 6.25 2.30
C ASP A 93 -11.88 5.81 0.86
N GLN A 94 -10.61 5.74 0.47
CA GLN A 94 -10.19 5.28 -0.86
C GLN A 94 -10.47 3.78 -1.03
N ALA A 95 -10.23 2.97 0.01
CA ALA A 95 -10.52 1.54 0.01
C ALA A 95 -12.04 1.27 -0.11
N ALA A 96 -12.86 1.99 0.67
CA ALA A 96 -14.31 1.90 0.56
C ALA A 96 -14.82 2.29 -0.83
N ALA A 97 -14.32 3.41 -1.37
CA ALA A 97 -14.66 3.88 -2.70
C ALA A 97 -14.27 2.88 -3.79
N ARG A 98 -13.08 2.26 -3.67
CA ARG A 98 -12.60 1.25 -4.62
C ARG A 98 -13.51 0.02 -4.69
N LEU A 99 -14.07 -0.40 -3.55
CA LEU A 99 -15.04 -1.50 -3.49
C LEU A 99 -16.45 -1.10 -3.91
N GLY A 100 -16.73 0.20 -4.06
CA GLY A 100 -18.06 0.74 -4.29
C GLY A 100 -18.99 0.60 -3.08
N VAL A 101 -18.44 0.52 -1.87
CA VAL A 101 -19.20 0.37 -0.62
C VAL A 101 -19.12 1.64 0.22
N ARG A 102 -20.01 1.78 1.20
CA ARG A 102 -19.97 2.94 2.10
C ARG A 102 -18.82 2.79 3.10
N ARG A 103 -18.33 3.92 3.62
CA ARG A 103 -17.28 3.93 4.64
C ARG A 103 -17.61 3.10 5.88
N THR A 104 -18.87 3.09 6.31
CA THR A 104 -19.34 2.26 7.43
C THR A 104 -19.28 0.76 7.13
N ASP A 105 -19.52 0.35 5.88
CA ASP A 105 -19.40 -1.06 5.50
C ASP A 105 -17.92 -1.50 5.52
N TRP A 106 -17.00 -0.62 5.08
CA TRP A 106 -15.55 -0.83 5.24
C TRP A 106 -15.14 -0.96 6.72
N ASP A 107 -15.65 -0.12 7.63
CA ASP A 107 -15.37 -0.24 9.07
C ASP A 107 -15.82 -1.60 9.63
N HIS A 108 -16.94 -2.14 9.14
CA HIS A 108 -17.37 -3.48 9.52
C HIS A 108 -16.39 -4.55 9.02
N MET A 109 -15.89 -4.47 7.79
CA MET A 109 -14.89 -5.41 7.27
C MET A 109 -13.60 -5.39 8.10
N VAL A 110 -13.12 -4.20 8.47
CA VAL A 110 -11.95 -4.05 9.36
C VAL A 110 -12.24 -4.66 10.73
N ARG A 111 -13.41 -4.38 11.33
CA ARG A 111 -13.81 -4.95 12.63
C ARG A 111 -13.97 -6.47 12.61
N LEU A 112 -14.41 -7.02 11.48
CA LEU A 112 -14.52 -8.46 11.25
C LEU A 112 -13.16 -9.12 10.97
N GLY A 113 -12.08 -8.34 10.85
CA GLY A 113 -10.74 -8.85 10.59
C GLY A 113 -10.52 -9.31 9.16
N TRP A 114 -11.40 -8.96 8.22
CA TRP A 114 -11.28 -9.36 6.81
C TRP A 114 -10.10 -8.68 6.11
N VAL A 115 -9.70 -7.53 6.65
CA VAL A 115 -8.57 -6.76 6.15
C VAL A 115 -7.87 -6.11 7.34
N THR A 116 -6.54 -6.11 7.30
CA THR A 116 -5.69 -5.46 8.29
C THR A 116 -4.87 -4.37 7.63
N PRO A 117 -4.60 -3.24 8.32
CA PRO A 117 -3.69 -2.23 7.80
C PRO A 117 -2.32 -2.82 7.47
N ALA A 118 -1.82 -2.50 6.29
CA ALA A 118 -0.48 -2.87 5.83
C ALA A 118 0.60 -1.97 6.46
N GLU A 119 0.22 -0.74 6.83
CA GLU A 119 1.05 0.25 7.51
C GLU A 119 0.18 1.34 8.15
N TRP A 120 0.75 2.12 9.07
CA TRP A 120 0.16 3.34 9.61
C TRP A 120 1.00 4.54 9.22
N ARG A 121 0.36 5.63 8.82
CA ARG A 121 1.04 6.88 8.46
C ARG A 121 0.50 8.02 9.30
N GLU A 122 1.40 8.69 10.02
CA GLU A 122 1.08 9.94 10.70
C GLU A 122 0.73 11.01 9.66
N VAL A 123 -0.47 11.58 9.77
CA VAL A 123 -0.91 12.72 8.97
C VAL A 123 -1.15 13.88 9.92
N GLN A 124 -0.47 15.00 9.67
CA GLN A 124 -0.67 16.23 10.43
C GLN A 124 -1.85 17.02 9.86
N PHE A 125 -2.87 17.24 10.67
CA PHE A 125 -3.94 18.19 10.36
C PHE A 125 -3.58 19.55 10.97
N GLY A 126 -3.25 20.53 10.11
CA GLY A 126 -2.89 21.89 10.52
C GLY A 126 -1.42 22.08 10.89
N THR A 127 -1.09 23.23 11.47
CA THR A 127 0.31 23.65 11.76
C THR A 127 0.81 23.26 13.16
N SER A 128 0.01 22.56 13.98
CA SER A 128 0.40 22.16 15.32
C SER A 128 0.54 20.65 15.47
N ARG A 129 1.55 20.20 16.23
CA ARG A 129 1.78 18.78 16.58
C ARG A 129 0.61 18.12 17.32
N ALA A 130 -0.33 18.91 17.85
CA ALA A 130 -1.51 18.41 18.58
C ALA A 130 -2.61 17.81 17.67
N GLY A 131 -2.45 17.89 16.35
CA GLY A 131 -3.41 17.36 15.35
C GLY A 131 -2.88 16.22 14.48
N ALA A 132 -1.77 15.58 14.86
CA ALA A 132 -1.26 14.41 14.15
C ALA A 132 -2.14 13.19 14.42
N VAL A 133 -2.63 12.54 13.36
CA VAL A 133 -3.46 11.34 13.43
C VAL A 133 -2.81 10.24 12.60
N ASP A 134 -2.69 9.05 13.18
CA ASP A 134 -2.26 7.87 12.45
C ASP A 134 -3.39 7.35 11.55
N VAL A 135 -3.14 7.37 10.25
CA VAL A 135 -4.08 6.87 9.24
C VAL A 135 -3.61 5.47 8.81
N PRO A 136 -4.48 4.44 8.90
CA PRO A 136 -4.13 3.11 8.40
C PRO A 136 -4.13 3.11 6.88
N LEU A 137 -3.13 2.49 6.29
CA LEU A 137 -2.96 2.29 4.86
C LEU A 137 -3.15 0.81 4.54
N TYR A 138 -3.96 0.54 3.52
CA TYR A 138 -4.27 -0.80 3.05
C TYR A 138 -3.65 -1.02 1.67
N ARG A 139 -3.22 -2.25 1.40
CA ARG A 139 -2.66 -2.59 0.09
C ARG A 139 -3.80 -2.75 -0.92
N THR A 140 -3.69 -2.10 -2.08
CA THR A 140 -4.71 -2.14 -3.14
C THR A 140 -5.14 -3.56 -3.50
N ALA A 141 -4.19 -4.48 -3.69
CA ALA A 141 -4.51 -5.88 -4.00
C ALA A 141 -5.28 -6.63 -2.90
N GLU A 142 -5.09 -6.28 -1.62
CA GLU A 142 -5.88 -6.89 -0.53
C GLU A 142 -7.31 -6.40 -0.58
N VAL A 143 -7.49 -5.10 -0.83
CA VAL A 143 -8.83 -4.52 -1.02
C VAL A 143 -9.54 -5.19 -2.20
N ASP A 144 -8.86 -5.35 -3.33
CA ASP A 144 -9.43 -5.97 -4.53
C ASP A 144 -9.75 -7.46 -4.38
N ALA A 145 -9.02 -8.16 -3.51
CA ALA A 145 -9.23 -9.58 -3.25
C ALA A 145 -10.46 -9.85 -2.36
N LEU A 146 -10.94 -8.86 -1.60
CA LEU A 146 -12.03 -9.04 -0.63
C LEU A 146 -13.29 -9.69 -1.24
N PRO A 147 -13.78 -9.28 -2.44
CA PRO A 147 -14.96 -9.90 -3.01
C PRO A 147 -14.80 -11.39 -3.34
N ALA A 148 -13.61 -11.80 -3.78
CA ALA A 148 -13.32 -13.19 -4.05
C ALA A 148 -13.11 -13.98 -2.76
N ALA A 149 -12.44 -13.38 -1.76
CA ALA A 149 -12.17 -14.01 -0.47
C ALA A 149 -13.44 -14.22 0.37
N HIS A 150 -14.43 -13.33 0.23
CA HIS A 150 -15.72 -13.38 0.93
C HIS A 150 -16.88 -13.57 -0.03
N SER A 151 -16.84 -14.68 -0.79
CA SER A 151 -17.87 -15.05 -1.76
C SER A 151 -19.25 -15.33 -1.14
N GLU A 152 -19.30 -15.56 0.17
CA GLU A 152 -20.52 -15.73 0.96
C GLU A 152 -21.35 -14.44 1.08
N VAL A 153 -20.77 -13.28 0.78
CA VAL A 153 -21.44 -11.98 0.88
C VAL A 153 -22.09 -11.63 -0.46
N ASP A 154 -23.34 -11.16 -0.40
CA ASP A 154 -23.94 -10.50 -1.56
C ASP A 154 -23.36 -9.09 -1.73
N TRP A 155 -22.26 -9.01 -2.49
CA TRP A 155 -21.56 -7.77 -2.81
C TRP A 155 -22.41 -6.79 -3.60
N SER A 156 -23.37 -7.27 -4.39
CA SER A 156 -24.27 -6.39 -5.15
C SER A 156 -25.25 -5.69 -4.20
N ALA A 157 -25.84 -6.43 -3.27
CA ALA A 157 -26.70 -5.88 -2.24
C ALA A 157 -25.93 -4.93 -1.32
N LEU A 158 -24.69 -5.27 -0.95
CA LEU A 158 -23.84 -4.44 -0.11
C LEU A 158 -23.52 -3.08 -0.76
N ARG A 159 -23.19 -3.07 -2.05
CA ARG A 159 -22.95 -1.84 -2.82
C ARG A 159 -24.22 -1.00 -3.02
N ALA A 160 -25.39 -1.64 -3.06
CA ALA A 160 -26.67 -0.98 -3.24
C ALA A 160 -27.26 -0.40 -1.93
N VAL A 161 -26.63 -0.60 -0.77
CA VAL A 161 -27.20 -0.13 0.51
C VAL A 161 -27.26 1.40 0.55
N GLY A 162 -28.48 1.92 0.63
CA GLY A 162 -28.73 3.37 0.73
C GLY A 162 -28.25 4.00 2.03
N LYS A 163 -28.13 5.34 2.03
CA LYS A 163 -27.81 6.13 3.22
C LYS A 163 -28.83 5.87 4.36
N GLY A 164 -28.35 5.80 5.61
CA GLY A 164 -29.19 5.59 6.80
C GLY A 164 -29.66 4.15 7.02
N ARG A 165 -29.37 3.22 6.11
CA ARG A 165 -29.67 1.80 6.29
C ARG A 165 -28.53 1.10 7.00
N ARG A 166 -28.86 0.18 7.92
CA ARG A 166 -27.90 -0.66 8.63
C ARG A 166 -27.09 -1.50 7.63
N SER A 167 -25.79 -1.65 7.90
CA SER A 167 -24.92 -2.52 7.11
C SER A 167 -25.39 -3.99 7.21
N PRO A 168 -25.49 -4.73 6.08
CA PRO A 168 -25.67 -6.18 6.09
C PRO A 168 -24.58 -6.90 6.89
N LEU A 169 -23.35 -6.38 6.90
CA LEU A 169 -22.22 -6.95 7.63
C LEU A 169 -22.37 -6.86 9.15
N ALA A 170 -23.24 -5.97 9.64
CA ALA A 170 -23.49 -5.82 11.07
C ALA A 170 -24.17 -7.06 11.71
N ALA A 171 -24.70 -7.98 10.90
CA ALA A 171 -25.24 -9.25 11.37
C ALA A 171 -24.14 -10.30 11.62
N LEU A 172 -22.97 -10.15 10.99
CA LEU A 172 -21.85 -11.11 11.06
C LEU A 172 -20.93 -10.86 12.25
N GLY A 173 -20.95 -9.66 12.84
CA GLY A 173 -20.05 -9.25 13.92
C GLY A 173 -20.60 -9.48 15.34
N ARG A 174 -21.34 -10.58 15.57
CA ARG A 174 -21.76 -11.00 16.92
C ARG A 174 -20.87 -12.12 17.44
#